data_AF-A0A8T5ILK1-F1
#
_entry.id   AF-A0A8T5ILK1-F1
#
_cell.length_a   1.000
_cell.length_b   1.000
_cell.length_c   1.000
_cell.angle_alpha   90.00
_cell.angle_beta   90.00
_cell.angle_gamma   90.00
#
_symmetry.space_group_name_H-M   'P 1'
#
loop_
_entity.id
_entity.type
_entity.pdbx_description
1 polymer ?
#
loop_
_entity_poly.entity_id
_entity_poly.type
_entity_poly.pdbx_seq_one_letter_code
_entity_poly.pdbx_strand_id
1 'polypeptide(L)'
;MISLPRNDLEKQDILTKIIKKFSKDKKYTEVEVNEIIKSFDVDDYTLIRRELVNFNYFAKDSYKSLYWVKTYELSKEELEKIEKRYKKIKDF
;
A
#
# COMPACT_ATOMS: atom_id res chain seq x y z
N MET A 1 -0.54 -14.39 -10.87
CA MET A 1 0.27 -13.17 -10.69
C MET A 1 -0.62 -11.94 -10.62
N ILE A 2 -0.62 -11.26 -9.48
CA ILE A 2 -1.39 -10.05 -9.19
C ILE A 2 -0.56 -8.83 -9.64
N SER A 3 -1.10 -8.06 -10.59
CA SER A 3 -0.53 -6.80 -11.03
C SER A 3 -1.21 -5.63 -10.34
N LEU A 4 -0.47 -4.56 -10.06
CA LEU A 4 -1.06 -3.33 -9.53
C LEU A 4 -1.71 -2.53 -10.68
N PRO A 5 -3.01 -2.20 -10.61
CA PRO A 5 -3.67 -1.43 -11.65
C PRO A 5 -3.13 0.00 -11.73
N ARG A 6 -3.27 0.63 -12.89
CA ARG A 6 -2.87 2.04 -13.09
C ARG A 6 -3.78 3.01 -12.36
N ASN A 7 -5.04 2.65 -12.15
CA ASN A 7 -6.02 3.48 -11.46
C ASN A 7 -5.78 3.42 -9.95
N ASP A 8 -5.45 4.57 -9.35
CA ASP A 8 -5.15 4.65 -7.92
C ASP A 8 -6.29 4.21 -7.01
N LEU A 9 -7.56 4.32 -7.43
CA LEU A 9 -8.70 3.80 -6.66
C LEU A 9 -8.74 2.28 -6.68
N GLU A 10 -8.51 1.68 -7.85
CA GLU A 10 -8.51 0.22 -7.99
C GLU A 10 -7.34 -0.41 -7.22
N LYS A 11 -6.20 0.28 -7.10
CA LYS A 11 -5.08 -0.17 -6.27
C LYS A 11 -5.50 -0.40 -4.81
N GLN A 12 -6.46 0.39 -4.30
CA GLN A 12 -6.83 0.35 -2.89
C GLN A 12 -7.39 -1.00 -2.45
N ASP A 13 -8.09 -1.72 -3.33
CA ASP A 13 -8.60 -3.06 -3.04
C ASP A 13 -7.46 -4.05 -2.80
N ILE A 14 -6.43 -4.04 -3.66
CA ILE A 14 -5.24 -4.90 -3.53
C ILE A 14 -4.43 -4.51 -2.30
N LEU A 15 -4.16 -3.22 -2.12
CA LEU A 15 -3.37 -2.71 -0.98
C LEU A 15 -4.04 -3.02 0.36
N THR A 16 -5.37 -2.87 0.44
CA THR A 16 -6.17 -3.22 1.63
C THR A 16 -6.11 -4.71 1.95
N LYS A 17 -6.17 -5.58 0.93
CA LYS A 17 -6.04 -7.04 1.14
C LYS A 17 -4.68 -7.40 1.71
N ILE A 18 -3.61 -6.78 1.19
CA ILE A 18 -2.24 -7.07 1.59
C ILE A 18 -1.95 -6.52 2.99
N ILE A 19 -2.32 -5.27 3.30
CA ILE A 19 -2.02 -4.67 4.62
C ILE A 19 -2.68 -5.44 5.77
N LYS A 20 -3.86 -6.04 5.54
CA LYS A 20 -4.58 -6.85 6.54
C LYS A 20 -3.83 -8.13 6.96
N LYS A 21 -2.77 -8.53 6.24
CA LYS A 21 -1.88 -9.63 6.64
C LYS A 21 -0.86 -9.23 7.70
N PHE A 22 -0.62 -7.93 7.87
CA PHE A 22 0.31 -7.40 8.86
C PHE A 22 -0.43 -7.06 10.15
N SER A 23 0.24 -7.25 11.28
CA SER A 23 -0.27 -6.84 12.58
C SER A 23 0.23 -5.45 12.99
N LYS A 24 -0.66 -4.63 13.57
CA LYS A 24 -0.40 -3.25 14.04
C LYS A 24 0.53 -3.14 15.25
N ASP A 25 0.62 -4.19 16.06
CA ASP A 25 1.46 -4.26 17.26
C ASP A 25 2.93 -4.66 16.96
N LYS A 26 3.25 -4.95 15.70
CA LYS A 26 4.58 -5.38 15.26
C LYS A 26 5.21 -4.37 14.30
N LYS A 27 6.54 -4.21 14.44
CA LYS A 27 7.41 -3.60 13.43
C LYS A 27 8.06 -4.69 12.59
N TYR A 28 8.16 -4.45 11.29
CA TYR A 28 8.72 -5.38 10.31
C TYR A 28 9.94 -4.77 9.66
N THR A 29 10.97 -5.59 9.43
CA THR A 29 12.07 -5.23 8.55
C THR A 29 11.63 -5.22 7.10
N GLU A 30 12.38 -4.54 6.23
CA GLU A 30 12.13 -4.59 4.78
C GLU A 30 12.08 -6.03 4.24
N VAL A 31 12.94 -6.92 4.74
CA VAL A 31 12.97 -8.34 4.34
C VAL A 31 11.66 -9.03 4.72
N GLU A 32 11.20 -8.90 5.97
CA GLU A 32 9.92 -9.49 6.41
C GLU A 32 8.73 -8.95 5.60
N VAL A 33 8.72 -7.64 5.32
CA VAL A 33 7.66 -7.03 4.49
C VAL A 33 7.66 -7.64 3.09
N ASN A 34 8.83 -7.74 2.46
CA ASN A 34 8.95 -8.30 1.13
C ASN A 34 8.46 -9.76 1.08
N GLU A 35 8.84 -10.59 2.06
CA GLU A 35 8.39 -11.99 2.11
C GLU A 35 6.89 -12.12 2.30
N ILE A 36 6.28 -11.30 3.17
CA ILE A 36 4.82 -11.30 3.34
C ILE A 36 4.13 -10.87 2.04
N ILE A 37 4.61 -9.83 1.35
CA ILE A 37 4.01 -9.37 0.09
C ILE A 37 4.15 -10.44 -1.01
N LYS A 38 5.31 -11.09 -1.15
CA LYS A 38 5.54 -12.16 -2.14
C LYS A 38 4.59 -13.35 -1.96
N SER A 39 4.11 -13.60 -0.74
CA SER A 39 3.14 -14.67 -0.49
C SER A 39 1.79 -14.51 -1.20
N PHE A 40 1.51 -13.33 -1.78
CA PHE A 40 0.30 -13.05 -2.56
C PHE A 40 0.44 -13.32 -4.06
N ASP A 41 1.55 -13.91 -4.53
CA ASP A 41 1.82 -14.13 -5.96
C ASP A 41 1.71 -12.82 -6.77
N VAL A 42 2.43 -11.78 -6.35
CA VAL A 42 2.42 -10.44 -6.99
C VAL A 42 3.53 -10.27 -8.02
N ASP A 43 3.29 -9.45 -9.03
CA ASP A 43 4.27 -9.15 -10.08
C ASP A 43 5.46 -8.30 -9.59
N ASP A 44 5.17 -7.29 -8.78
CA ASP A 44 6.17 -6.35 -8.28
C ASP A 44 5.92 -6.04 -6.80
N TYR A 45 6.53 -6.84 -5.93
CA TYR A 45 6.43 -6.66 -4.48
C TYR A 45 7.09 -5.35 -4.00
N THR A 46 8.04 -4.79 -4.77
CA THR A 46 8.70 -3.52 -4.43
C THR A 46 7.77 -2.34 -4.67
N LEU A 47 7.05 -2.35 -5.80
CA LEU A 47 5.99 -1.39 -6.09
C LEU A 47 4.90 -1.45 -5.02
N ILE A 48 4.42 -2.64 -4.65
CA ILE A 48 3.39 -2.82 -3.61
C ILE A 48 3.85 -2.19 -2.30
N ARG A 49 5.06 -2.52 -1.82
CA ARG A 49 5.61 -1.96 -0.58
C ARG A 49 5.69 -0.44 -0.62
N ARG A 50 6.10 0.14 -1.76
CA ARG A 50 6.14 1.59 -1.96
C ARG A 50 4.75 2.20 -1.90
N GLU A 51 3.78 1.61 -2.58
CA GLU A 51 2.40 2.13 -2.64
C GLU A 51 1.70 2.02 -1.28
N LEU A 52 1.97 0.97 -0.48
CA LEU A 52 1.48 0.89 0.90
C LEU A 52 1.95 2.07 1.75
N VAL A 53 3.17 2.57 1.53
CA VAL A 53 3.67 3.79 2.20
C VAL A 53 3.07 5.05 1.57
N ASN A 54 3.02 5.14 0.24
CA ASN A 54 2.50 6.31 -0.49
C ASN A 54 1.03 6.60 -0.14
N PHE A 55 0.21 5.54 -0.02
CA PHE A 55 -1.19 5.64 0.39
C PHE A 55 -1.39 5.53 1.90
N ASN A 56 -0.32 5.67 2.70
CA ASN A 56 -0.42 5.84 4.15
C ASN A 56 -0.94 4.62 4.95
N TYR A 57 -1.00 3.43 4.34
CA TYR A 57 -1.27 2.16 5.04
C TYR A 57 -0.08 1.76 5.93
N PHE A 58 1.14 1.96 5.44
CA PHE A 58 2.39 1.71 6.14
C PHE A 58 3.10 3.02 6.50
N ALA A 59 3.70 3.06 7.67
CA ALA A 59 4.79 3.98 7.97
C ALA A 59 6.13 3.29 7.72
N LYS A 60 7.17 4.07 7.42
CA LYS A 60 8.55 3.61 7.30
C LYS A 60 9.47 4.50 8.16
N ASP A 61 10.38 3.88 8.89
CA ASP A 61 11.55 4.55 9.48
C ASP A 61 12.64 4.72 8.41
N SER A 62 12.98 5.98 8.10
CA SER A 62 13.97 6.33 7.08
C SER A 62 15.40 5.90 7.42
N TYR A 63 15.71 5.65 8.69
CA TYR A 63 17.05 5.30 9.16
C TYR A 63 17.19 3.79 9.37
N LYS A 64 16.16 3.14 9.91
CA LYS A 64 16.22 1.71 10.29
C LYS A 64 15.53 0.77 9.29
N SER A 65 14.92 1.31 8.23
CA SER A 65 14.15 0.53 7.24
C SER A 65 13.11 -0.40 7.89
N LEU A 66 12.50 0.07 8.98
CA LEU A 66 11.42 -0.61 9.69
C LEU A 66 10.06 -0.08 9.19
N TYR A 67 9.08 -0.97 9.17
CA TYR A 67 7.73 -0.74 8.69
C TYR A 67 6.71 -1.09 9.79
N TRP A 68 5.64 -0.32 9.90
CA TRP A 68 4.51 -0.65 10.79
C TRP A 68 3.19 -0.12 10.25
N VAL A 69 2.13 -0.89 10.48
CA VAL A 69 0.79 -0.56 9.97
C VAL A 69 0.30 0.72 10.64
N LYS A 70 -0.10 1.72 9.84
CA LYS A 70 -0.83 2.90 10.31
C LYS A 70 -2.32 2.65 10.30
N THR A 71 -2.84 2.17 9.17
CA THR A 71 -4.25 1.85 8.99
C THR A 71 -4.44 0.60 8.14
N TYR A 72 -5.56 -0.08 8.32
CA TYR A 72 -5.99 -1.18 7.46
C TYR A 72 -6.91 -0.71 6.34
N GLU A 73 -7.52 0.47 6.49
CA GLU A 73 -8.52 1.01 5.58
C GLU A 73 -8.36 2.53 5.53
N LEU A 74 -8.50 3.11 4.35
CA LEU A 74 -8.49 4.56 4.19
C LEU A 74 -9.82 5.16 4.62
N SER A 75 -9.76 6.38 5.14
CA SER A 75 -10.95 7.18 5.40
C SER A 75 -11.65 7.57 4.10
N LYS A 76 -12.95 7.90 4.18
CA LYS A 76 -13.72 8.43 3.04
C LYS A 76 -13.03 9.65 2.43
N GLU A 77 -12.49 10.53 3.26
CA GLU A 77 -11.78 11.74 2.83
C GLU A 77 -10.51 11.44 2.03
N GLU A 78 -9.75 10.40 2.41
CA GLU A 78 -8.57 9.96 1.67
C GLU A 78 -8.96 9.35 0.31
N LEU A 79 -10.01 8.54 0.27
CA LEU A 79 -10.53 7.97 -0.98
C LEU A 79 -11.04 9.07 -1.94
N GLU A 80 -11.78 10.05 -1.44
CA GLU A 80 -12.24 11.20 -2.23
C GLU A 80 -11.08 12.02 -2.81
N LYS A 81 -9.98 12.19 -2.06
CA LYS A 81 -8.77 12.87 -2.55
C LYS A 81 -8.13 12.10 -3.70
N ILE A 82 -8.06 10.77 -3.60
CA ILE A 82 -7.53 9.91 -4.67
C ILE A 82 -8.41 10.03 -5.92
N GLU A 83 -9.72 9.96 -5.76
CA GLU A 83 -10.67 10.11 -6.88
C GLU A 83 -10.55 11.47 -7.58
N LYS A 84 -10.50 12.56 -6.82
CA LYS A 84 -10.34 13.92 -7.35
C LYS A 84 -9.04 14.07 -8.15
N ARG A 85 -7.95 13.49 -7.65
CA ARG A 85 -6.65 13.49 -8.35
C ARG A 85 -6.72 12.72 -9.67
N TYR A 86 -7.38 11.55 -9.67
CA TYR A 86 -7.55 10.75 -10.87
C TYR A 86 -8.35 11.46 -11.96
N LYS A 87 -9.48 12.09 -11.60
CA LYS A 87 -10.30 12.89 -12.53
C LYS A 87 -9.48 14.02 -13.14
N LYS A 88 -8.78 14.79 -12.29
CA LYS A 88 -7.93 15.88 -12.75
C LYS A 88 -6.86 15.45 -13.75
N ILE A 89 -6.26 14.26 -13.62
CA ILE A 89 -5.26 13.75 -14.58
C ILE A 89 -5.89 13.32 -15.90
N LYS A 90 -7.11 12.78 -15.88
CA LYS A 90 -7.84 12.38 -17.08
C LYS A 90 -8.39 13.54 -17.91
N ASP A 91 -8.55 14.71 -17.28
CA ASP A 91 -9.04 15.92 -17.93
C ASP A 91 -7.93 16.69 -18.70
N PHE A 92 -6.69 16.17 -18.73
CA PHE A 92 -5.57 16.65 -19.57
C PHE A 92 -5.22 15.61 -20.64
#